data_AF-A0A7Y1UB78-F1
#
_entry.id   AF-A0A7Y1UB78-F1
#
_cell.length_a   1.000
_cell.length_b   1.000
_cell.length_c   1.000
_cell.angle_alpha   90.00
_cell.angle_beta   90.00
_cell.angle_gamma   90.00
#
_symmetry.space_group_name_H-M   'P 1'
#
loop_
_entity.id
_entity.type
_entity.pdbx_description
1 polymer ?
#
loop_
_entity_poly.entity_id
_entity_poly.type
_entity_poly.pdbx_seq_one_letter_code
_entity_poly.pdbx_strand_id
1 'polypeptide(L)'
;MYLFIFFIVYFFLVFFLRSYLLWKKTGVNPLTFNKGDDAHGYNGKVFGFISLLELVVVSIHAFVPSWQYHLLPFWYLQHDTLELIGWILLILSLIVVWVAQSHMRDSWRIGIDEENKTELITS
;
A
#
# COMPACT_ATOMS: atom_id res chain seq x y z
N MET A 1 -5.71 -17.13 5.26
CA MET A 1 -5.30 -16.40 6.48
C MET A 1 -3.95 -15.68 6.31
N TYR A 2 -2.89 -16.36 5.86
CA TYR A 2 -1.55 -15.74 5.72
C TYR A 2 -1.54 -14.47 4.87
N LEU A 3 -2.19 -14.49 3.70
CA LEU A 3 -2.26 -13.31 2.82
C LEU A 3 -2.94 -12.12 3.50
N PHE A 4 -4.01 -12.35 4.26
CA PHE A 4 -4.69 -11.30 5.02
C PHE A 4 -3.80 -10.71 6.12
N ILE A 5 -3.10 -11.57 6.88
CA ILE A 5 -2.14 -11.10 7.89
C ILE A 5 -1.04 -10.27 7.23
N PHE A 6 -0.48 -10.77 6.12
CA PHE A 6 0.54 -10.04 5.36
C PHE A 6 0.03 -8.69 4.90
N PHE A 7 -1.18 -8.63 4.32
CA PHE A 7 -1.83 -7.39 3.89
C PHE A 7 -1.94 -6.39 5.06
N ILE A 8 -2.45 -6.82 6.21
CA ILE A 8 -2.58 -5.95 7.39
C ILE A 8 -1.22 -5.45 7.87
N VAL A 9 -0.22 -6.33 7.96
CA VAL A 9 1.15 -5.96 8.35
C VAL A 9 1.76 -4.98 7.35
N TYR A 10 1.58 -5.22 6.05
CA TYR A 10 2.07 -4.35 4.99
C TYR A 10 1.49 -2.96 5.12
N PHE A 11 0.16 -2.84 5.18
CA PHE A 11 -0.52 -1.56 5.30
C PHE A 11 -0.17 -0.84 6.60
N PHE A 12 -0.09 -1.59 7.70
CA PHE A 12 0.33 -1.04 8.98
C PHE A 12 1.75 -0.48 8.92
N LEU A 13 2.73 -1.23 8.41
CA LEU A 13 4.12 -0.78 8.35
C LEU A 13 4.29 0.38 7.37
N VAL A 14 3.85 0.22 6.14
CA VAL A 14 4.14 1.13 5.03
C VAL A 14 3.33 2.42 5.10
N PHE A 15 2.04 2.35 5.48
CA PHE A 15 1.17 3.51 5.51
C PHE A 15 1.03 4.09 6.91
N PHE A 16 0.64 3.28 7.90
CA PHE A 16 0.33 3.81 9.24
C PHE A 16 1.60 4.18 10.03
N LEU A 17 2.50 3.22 10.25
CA LEU A 17 3.67 3.38 11.10
C LEU A 17 4.60 4.46 10.54
N ARG A 18 4.91 4.43 9.23
CA ARG A 18 5.74 5.46 8.61
C ARG A 18 5.12 6.86 8.71
N SER A 19 3.82 6.98 8.44
CA SER A 19 3.13 8.27 8.56
C SER A 19 3.17 8.81 9.98
N TYR A 20 2.91 7.93 10.95
CA TYR A 20 2.93 8.30 12.37
C TYR A 20 4.33 8.71 12.84
N LEU A 21 5.38 7.96 12.49
CA LEU A 21 6.75 8.27 12.88
C LEU A 21 7.21 9.62 12.31
N LEU A 22 6.89 9.89 11.05
CA LEU A 22 7.25 11.14 10.40
C LEU A 22 6.48 12.33 10.96
N TRP A 23 5.17 12.18 11.18
CA TRP A 23 4.35 13.20 11.83
C TRP A 23 4.85 13.50 13.24
N LYS A 24 5.19 12.48 14.03
CA LYS A 24 5.74 12.66 15.38
C LYS A 24 7.07 13.43 15.38
N LYS A 25 7.89 13.26 14.33
CA LYS A 25 9.19 13.91 14.20
C LYS A 25 9.10 15.35 13.69
N THR A 26 8.24 15.61 12.72
CA THR A 26 8.21 16.89 11.97
C THR A 26 7.01 17.78 12.32
N GLY A 27 5.96 17.22 12.94
CA GLY A 27 4.68 17.89 13.15
C GLY A 27 3.82 18.01 11.88
N VAL A 28 4.35 17.65 10.71
CA VAL A 28 3.66 17.73 9.42
C VAL A 28 2.94 16.42 9.13
N ASN A 29 1.67 16.48 8.72
CA ASN A 29 0.93 15.29 8.32
C ASN A 29 1.42 14.82 6.95
N PRO A 30 1.98 13.60 6.82
CA PRO A 30 2.50 13.13 5.55
C PRO A 30 1.44 12.62 4.58
N LEU A 31 0.17 12.51 5.02
CA LEU A 31 -0.95 12.19 4.15
C LEU A 31 -1.47 13.46 3.48
N THR A 32 -1.07 13.67 2.22
CA THR A 32 -1.26 14.91 1.45
C THR A 32 -2.11 14.68 0.20
N PHE A 33 -3.07 13.76 0.28
CA PHE A 33 -3.99 13.54 -0.84
C PHE A 33 -4.77 14.81 -1.17
N ASN A 34 -4.54 15.36 -2.37
CA ASN A 34 -5.30 16.48 -2.88
C ASN A 34 -6.77 16.06 -3.11
N LYS A 35 -7.70 16.91 -2.68
CA LYS A 35 -9.15 16.73 -2.87
C LYS A 35 -9.68 17.39 -4.14
N GLY A 36 -8.81 18.07 -4.90
CA GLY A 36 -9.13 18.71 -6.16
C GLY A 36 -9.65 17.75 -7.23
N ASP A 37 -10.24 18.33 -8.27
CA ASP A 37 -10.70 17.62 -9.46
C ASP A 37 -9.66 17.72 -10.58
N ASP A 38 -8.43 17.34 -10.24
CA ASP A 38 -7.31 17.23 -11.17
C ASP A 38 -6.82 15.78 -11.27
N ALA A 39 -5.84 15.53 -12.13
CA ALA A 39 -5.29 14.19 -12.32
C ALA A 39 -4.71 13.59 -11.03
N HIS A 40 -4.13 14.42 -10.15
CA HIS A 40 -3.53 13.98 -8.90
C HIS A 40 -4.60 13.55 -7.88
N GLY A 41 -5.65 14.37 -7.73
CA GLY A 41 -6.80 14.08 -6.87
C GLY A 41 -7.60 12.86 -7.35
N TYR A 42 -7.77 12.70 -8.67
CA TYR A 42 -8.37 11.49 -9.23
C TYR A 42 -7.57 10.23 -8.89
N ASN A 43 -6.24 10.28 -9.04
CA ASN A 43 -5.37 9.16 -8.70
C ASN A 43 -5.48 8.76 -7.22
N GLY A 44 -5.55 9.73 -6.31
CA GLY A 44 -5.78 9.46 -4.89
C GLY A 44 -7.11 8.74 -4.61
N LYS A 45 -8.20 9.17 -5.28
CA LYS A 45 -9.52 8.53 -5.16
C LYS A 45 -9.50 7.08 -5.69
N VAL A 46 -8.92 6.86 -6.87
CA VAL A 46 -8.79 5.53 -7.48
C VAL A 46 -7.93 4.62 -6.62
N PHE A 47 -6.80 5.10 -6.11
CA PHE A 47 -5.96 4.36 -5.18
C PHE A 47 -6.76 3.90 -3.95
N GLY A 48 -7.48 4.81 -3.29
CA GLY A 48 -8.31 4.47 -2.14
C GLY A 48 -9.40 3.44 -2.46
N PHE A 49 -10.04 3.56 -3.63
CA PHE A 49 -11.03 2.58 -4.08
C PHE A 49 -10.42 1.20 -4.34
N ILE A 50 -9.28 1.13 -5.02
CA ILE A 50 -8.57 -0.12 -5.31
C ILE A 50 -8.09 -0.77 -4.00
N SER A 51 -7.52 -0.01 -3.07
CA SER A 51 -7.09 -0.55 -1.77
C SER A 51 -8.26 -1.08 -0.94
N LEU A 52 -9.43 -0.44 -1.01
CA LEU A 52 -10.64 -0.96 -0.37
C LEU A 52 -11.11 -2.27 -1.02
N LEU A 53 -11.12 -2.32 -2.35
CA LEU A 53 -11.48 -3.53 -3.09
C LEU A 53 -10.52 -4.68 -2.77
N GLU A 54 -9.22 -4.40 -2.70
CA GLU A 54 -8.19 -5.36 -2.31
C GLU A 54 -8.45 -5.91 -0.90
N LEU A 55 -8.70 -5.04 0.08
CA LEU A 55 -9.05 -5.45 1.44
C LEU A 55 -10.29 -6.37 1.45
N VAL A 56 -11.34 -6.04 0.68
CA VAL A 56 -12.55 -6.87 0.57
C VAL A 56 -12.22 -8.24 -0.01
N VAL A 57 -11.47 -8.30 -1.12
CA VAL A 57 -11.11 -9.57 -1.79
C VAL A 57 -10.27 -10.46 -0.87
N VAL A 58 -9.24 -9.90 -0.24
CA VAL A 58 -8.37 -10.65 0.68
C VAL A 58 -9.13 -11.10 1.93
N SER A 59 -10.09 -10.29 2.41
CA SER A 59 -10.97 -10.66 3.52
C SER A 59 -11.90 -11.82 3.16
N ILE A 60 -12.53 -11.78 1.98
CA ILE A 60 -13.37 -12.87 1.49
C ILE A 60 -12.54 -14.16 1.41
N HIS A 61 -11.34 -14.09 0.81
CA HIS A 61 -10.45 -15.24 0.72
C HIS A 61 -10.04 -15.80 2.11
N ALA A 62 -9.89 -14.93 3.12
CA ALA A 62 -9.47 -15.36 4.45
C ALA A 62 -10.61 -15.89 5.34
N PHE A 63 -11.80 -15.31 5.27
CA PHE A 63 -12.89 -15.56 6.22
C PHE A 63 -14.11 -16.25 5.62
N VAL A 64 -14.33 -16.12 4.31
CA VAL A 64 -15.47 -16.71 3.60
C VAL A 64 -14.99 -17.39 2.31
N PRO A 65 -14.12 -18.41 2.40
CA PRO A 65 -13.51 -19.03 1.22
C PRO A 65 -14.55 -19.65 0.27
N SER A 66 -15.73 -20.00 0.77
CA SER A 66 -16.86 -20.46 -0.05
C SER A 66 -17.34 -19.43 -1.07
N TRP A 67 -17.05 -18.14 -0.89
CA TRP A 67 -17.42 -17.08 -1.82
C TRP A 67 -16.37 -16.85 -2.92
N GLN A 68 -15.21 -17.51 -2.86
CA GLN A 68 -14.12 -17.28 -3.80
C GLN A 68 -14.53 -17.58 -5.26
N TYR A 69 -15.46 -18.52 -5.49
CA TYR A 69 -15.93 -18.83 -6.85
C TYR A 69 -16.69 -17.66 -7.50
N HIS A 70 -17.31 -16.78 -6.70
CA HIS A 70 -18.00 -15.59 -7.19
C HIS A 70 -17.04 -14.49 -7.65
N LEU A 71 -15.77 -14.56 -7.22
CA LEU A 71 -14.73 -13.59 -7.58
C LEU A 71 -14.06 -13.92 -8.92
N LEU A 72 -14.63 -14.83 -9.72
CA LEU A 72 -14.11 -15.25 -11.03
C LEU A 72 -12.62 -15.62 -10.96
N PRO A 73 -12.26 -16.65 -10.17
CA PRO A 73 -10.85 -16.99 -9.98
C PRO A 73 -10.21 -17.38 -11.32
N PHE A 74 -9.01 -16.88 -11.57
CA PHE A 74 -8.21 -17.27 -12.72
C PHE A 74 -7.61 -18.67 -12.49
N TRP A 75 -8.42 -19.71 -12.72
CA TRP A 75 -8.04 -21.11 -12.46
C TRP A 75 -6.73 -21.52 -13.14
N TYR A 76 -6.43 -20.96 -14.32
CA TYR A 76 -5.20 -21.23 -15.05
C TYR A 76 -3.94 -20.59 -14.44
N LEU A 77 -4.09 -19.71 -13.43
CA LEU A 77 -2.98 -19.13 -12.66
C LEU A 77 -2.81 -19.80 -11.29
N GLN A 78 -3.66 -20.78 -10.94
CA GLN A 78 -3.59 -21.49 -9.67
C GLN A 78 -2.56 -22.63 -9.75
N HIS A 79 -1.29 -22.25 -9.80
CA HIS A 79 -0.16 -23.16 -9.79
C HIS A 79 0.78 -22.85 -8.62
N ASP A 80 1.24 -23.89 -7.91
CA ASP A 80 2.11 -23.76 -6.75
C ASP A 80 3.38 -22.93 -7.03
N THR A 81 3.93 -23.03 -8.25
CA THR A 81 5.09 -22.23 -8.68
C THR A 81 4.75 -20.74 -8.75
N LEU A 82 3.57 -20.38 -9.28
CA LEU A 82 3.13 -18.98 -9.37
C LEU A 82 2.80 -18.42 -7.99
N GLU A 83 2.23 -19.22 -7.10
CA GLU A 83 1.99 -18.82 -5.71
C GLU A 83 3.31 -18.52 -4.98
N LEU A 84 4.32 -19.40 -5.12
CA LEU A 84 5.64 -19.17 -4.53
C LEU A 84 6.30 -17.90 -5.06
N ILE A 85 6.24 -17.67 -6.39
CA ILE A 85 6.74 -16.44 -7.01
C ILE A 85 6.01 -15.22 -6.45
N GLY A 86 4.69 -15.29 -6.32
CA GLY A 86 3.87 -14.23 -5.73
C GLY A 86 4.31 -13.88 -4.31
N TRP A 87 4.53 -14.88 -3.46
CA TRP A 87 5.04 -14.67 -2.10
C TRP A 87 6.42 -14.01 -2.06
N ILE A 88 7.34 -14.44 -2.93
CA ILE A 88 8.68 -13.83 -3.05
C ILE A 88 8.54 -12.35 -3.44
N LEU A 89 7.70 -12.05 -4.44
CA LEU A 89 7.45 -10.69 -4.89
C LEU A 89 6.82 -9.82 -3.80
N LEU A 90 5.86 -10.35 -3.04
CA LEU A 90 5.23 -9.63 -1.92
C LEU A 90 6.27 -9.24 -0.85
N ILE A 91 7.09 -10.19 -0.41
CA ILE A 91 8.12 -9.94 0.60
C ILE A 91 9.15 -8.93 0.07
N LEU A 92 9.61 -9.10 -1.16
CA LEU A 92 10.56 -8.19 -1.79
C LEU A 92 9.98 -6.77 -1.89
N SER A 93 8.70 -6.64 -2.28
CA SER A 93 8.03 -5.34 -2.39
C SER A 93 7.99 -4.59 -1.06
N LEU A 94 7.75 -5.29 0.06
CA LEU A 94 7.75 -4.70 1.39
C LEU A 94 9.12 -4.15 1.75
N ILE A 95 10.18 -4.92 1.48
CA ILE A 95 11.57 -4.49 1.72
C ILE A 95 11.88 -3.25 0.88
N VAL A 96 11.60 -3.28 -0.43
CA VAL A 96 11.89 -2.18 -1.35
C VAL A 96 11.15 -0.91 -0.92
N VAL A 97 9.86 -1.00 -0.63
CA VAL A 97 9.07 0.17 -0.21
C VAL A 97 9.56 0.72 1.12
N TRP A 98 9.81 -0.14 2.11
CA TRP A 98 10.30 0.30 3.41
C TRP A 98 11.66 1.01 3.32
N VAL A 99 12.58 0.46 2.52
CA VAL A 99 13.89 1.05 2.26
C VAL A 99 13.72 2.39 1.53
N ALA A 100 12.95 2.45 0.45
CA ALA A 100 12.71 3.68 -0.30
C ALA A 100 12.13 4.80 0.58
N GLN A 101 11.11 4.49 1.37
CA GLN A 101 10.52 5.44 2.33
C GLN A 101 11.55 5.91 3.37
N SER A 102 12.45 5.02 3.80
CA SER A 102 13.52 5.34 4.75
C SER A 102 14.59 6.25 4.15
N HIS A 103 14.97 6.03 2.90
CA HIS A 103 15.88 6.92 2.17
C HIS A 103 15.27 8.31 1.94
N MET A 104 13.96 8.40 1.69
CA MET A 104 13.26 9.68 1.56
C MET A 104 13.16 10.47 2.88
N ARG A 105 13.49 9.88 4.03
CA ARG A 105 13.56 10.53 5.35
C ARG A 105 12.38 11.48 5.62
N ASP A 106 12.67 12.74 5.94
CA ASP A 106 11.68 13.77 6.28
C ASP A 106 10.97 14.33 5.04
N SER A 107 11.49 14.03 3.85
CA SER A 107 10.92 14.42 2.57
C SER A 107 9.79 13.52 2.10
N TRP A 108 9.64 12.32 2.69
CA TRP A 108 8.59 11.38 2.29
C TRP A 108 7.19 11.92 2.56
N ARG A 109 6.30 11.80 1.57
CA ARG A 109 4.87 12.11 1.68
C ARG A 109 4.08 11.06 0.91
N ILE A 110 2.86 10.80 1.34
CA ILE A 110 1.85 10.09 0.55
C ILE A 110 1.04 11.17 -0.16
N GLY A 111 1.21 11.28 -1.47
CA GLY A 111 0.69 12.39 -2.27
C GLY A 111 1.76 13.44 -2.57
N ILE A 112 1.34 14.59 -3.07
CA ILE A 112 2.19 15.75 -3.36
C ILE A 112 1.85 16.84 -2.33
N ASP A 113 2.84 17.20 -1.51
CA ASP A 113 2.73 18.27 -0.52
C ASP A 113 3.16 19.60 -1.17
N GLU A 114 2.18 20.44 -1.53
CA GLU A 114 2.43 21.75 -2.15
C GLU A 114 2.74 22.84 -1.11
N GLU A 115 2.32 22.62 0.15
CA GLU A 115 2.47 23.60 1.24
C GLU A 115 3.84 23.48 1.92
N ASN A 116 4.26 22.26 2.26
CA ASN A 116 5.51 22.00 2.97
C ASN A 116 6.55 21.43 2.01
N LYS A 117 7.28 22.31 1.33
CA LYS A 117 8.33 21.92 0.39
C LYS A 117 9.46 21.17 1.10
N THR A 118 9.86 20.03 0.53
CA THR A 118 10.94 19.19 1.04
C THR A 118 12.10 19.17 0.05
N GLU A 119 13.30 18.90 0.56
CA GLU A 119 14.50 18.81 -0.29
C GLU A 119 14.56 17.46 -1.01
N LEU A 120 15.10 17.47 -2.24
CA LEU A 120 15.38 16.26 -3.00
C LEU A 120 16.55 15.50 -2.35
N ILE A 121 16.33 14.23 -2.04
CA ILE A 121 17.37 13.34 -1.50
C ILE A 121 17.92 12.48 -2.62
N THR A 122 19.23 12.61 -2.89
CA THR A 122 19.91 11.90 -4.00
C THR A 122 20.95 10.88 -3.54
N SER A 123 21.24 10.80 -2.24
CA SER A 123 22.23 9.89 -1.64
C SER A 123 21.89 9.53 -0.20
#